data_AF-A0A8T8WFS0-F1
#
_entry.id   AF-A0A8T8WFS0-F1
#
_cell.length_a   1.000
_cell.length_b   1.000
_cell.length_c   1.000
_cell.angle_alpha   90.00
_cell.angle_beta   90.00
_cell.angle_gamma   90.00
#
_symmetry.space_group_name_H-M   'P 1'
#
loop_
_entity.id
_entity.type
_entity.pdbx_description
1 polymer ?
#
loop_
_entity_poly.entity_id
_entity_poly.type
_entity_poly.pdbx_seq_one_letter_code
_entity_poly.pdbx_strand_id
1 'polypeptide(L)'
;MSSDNRPFVTDDSQVLTDTRDARMTGEDNRFNSKLREAFGSSPFILTKFDKFMNWVRGSSMFMLQFGIACCSIEMMHTYAVKHDLDRFGAGVPRASPRQADVIIVPGTIVSKFAPRMKRVYDQMPEPKFVIGMGSCTISGGPFQEGYNVVKGAEEVIPVDIHVPGCPPRPEALVYGVAKLQERIANGESSPVTVKPYELEQFGDLDRDEIVDQLAQEIDEEDLVMRYNWADSP
;
A
#
# COMPACT_ATOMS: atom_id res chain seq x y z
N MET A 1 -43.80 12.80 -5.72
CA MET A 1 -42.79 11.75 -5.99
C MET A 1 -41.52 12.19 -5.30
N SER A 2 -41.20 11.53 -4.19
CA SER A 2 -40.11 11.88 -3.27
C SER A 2 -38.78 12.02 -4.01
N SER A 3 -38.11 13.13 -3.77
CA SER A 3 -36.70 13.35 -4.07
C SER A 3 -35.84 12.44 -3.20
N ASP A 4 -35.76 11.15 -3.55
CA ASP A 4 -34.84 10.22 -2.92
C ASP A 4 -33.44 10.48 -3.46
N ASN A 5 -32.83 11.50 -2.87
CA ASN A 5 -31.41 11.80 -2.93
C ASN A 5 -30.69 10.66 -2.19
N ARG A 6 -30.44 9.54 -2.89
CA ARG A 6 -29.60 8.45 -2.36
C ARG A 6 -28.20 9.04 -2.18
N PRO A 7 -27.72 9.23 -0.95
CA PRO A 7 -26.37 9.74 -0.77
C PRO A 7 -25.41 8.66 -1.30
N PHE A 8 -24.65 9.03 -2.33
CA PHE A 8 -23.53 8.22 -2.80
C PHE A 8 -22.44 8.35 -1.73
N VAL A 9 -22.36 7.38 -0.82
CA VAL A 9 -21.36 7.31 0.29
C VAL A 9 -21.62 8.30 1.43
N THR A 10 -22.44 7.96 2.44
CA THR A 10 -22.49 8.78 3.68
C THR A 10 -22.57 8.00 5.01
N ASP A 11 -22.65 6.67 5.03
CA ASP A 11 -22.70 5.92 6.31
C ASP A 11 -21.45 5.04 6.52
N ASP A 12 -20.96 4.37 5.47
CA ASP A 12 -19.72 3.55 5.56
C ASP A 12 -18.43 4.38 5.67
N SER A 13 -18.45 5.68 5.31
CA SER A 13 -17.28 6.56 5.46
C SER A 13 -16.94 6.81 6.93
N GLN A 14 -17.93 6.78 7.83
CA GLN A 14 -17.71 6.91 9.27
C GLN A 14 -16.97 5.68 9.81
N VAL A 15 -17.42 4.47 9.44
CA VAL A 15 -16.74 3.21 9.80
C VAL A 15 -15.32 3.15 9.23
N LEU A 16 -15.09 3.68 8.03
CA LEU A 16 -13.74 3.77 7.43
C LEU A 16 -12.83 4.73 8.19
N THR A 17 -13.35 5.91 8.56
CA THR A 17 -12.63 6.89 9.39
C THR A 17 -12.31 6.28 10.75
N ASP A 18 -13.26 5.56 11.37
CA ASP A 18 -13.05 4.81 12.61
C ASP A 18 -11.98 3.71 12.43
N THR A 19 -11.97 2.96 11.33
CA THR A 19 -10.93 1.93 11.10
C THR A 19 -9.55 2.53 10.84
N ARG A 20 -9.49 3.69 10.19
CA ARG A 20 -8.24 4.45 10.01
C ARG A 20 -7.73 4.98 11.34
N ASP A 21 -8.61 5.58 12.13
CA ASP A 21 -8.27 6.13 13.44
C ASP A 21 -7.88 5.02 14.43
N ALA A 22 -8.58 3.87 14.40
CA ALA A 22 -8.21 2.67 15.16
C ALA A 22 -6.82 2.13 14.77
N ARG A 23 -6.44 2.22 13.48
CA ARG A 23 -5.09 1.86 13.03
C ARG A 23 -4.04 2.86 13.52
N MET A 24 -4.38 4.15 13.60
CA MET A 24 -3.51 5.20 14.13
C MET A 24 -3.32 5.09 15.64
N THR A 25 -4.35 4.67 16.38
CA THR A 25 -4.29 4.46 17.85
C THR A 25 -3.68 3.11 18.24
N GLY A 26 -3.49 2.19 17.29
CA GLY A 26 -2.90 0.87 17.53
C GLY A 26 -3.87 -0.17 18.09
N GLU A 27 -5.16 0.14 18.17
CA GLU A 27 -6.21 -0.78 18.61
C GLU A 27 -6.72 -1.63 17.44
N ASP A 28 -5.84 -2.44 16.85
CA ASP A 28 -6.20 -3.27 15.70
C ASP A 28 -6.55 -4.71 16.11
N ASN A 29 -7.78 -5.12 15.78
CA ASN A 29 -8.30 -6.46 16.06
C ASN A 29 -7.70 -7.55 15.16
N ARG A 30 -6.94 -7.21 14.10
CA ARG A 30 -6.31 -8.19 13.18
C ARG A 30 -5.35 -9.15 13.88
N PHE A 31 -4.65 -8.66 14.90
CA PHE A 31 -3.64 -9.44 15.63
C PHE A 31 -4.19 -10.14 16.87
N ASN A 32 -5.38 -9.76 17.34
CA ASN A 32 -6.05 -10.39 18.47
C ASN A 32 -6.65 -11.74 18.04
N SER A 33 -5.94 -12.82 18.32
CA SER A 33 -6.49 -14.16 18.10
C SER A 33 -7.57 -14.46 19.15
N LYS A 34 -8.72 -15.00 18.74
CA LYS A 34 -9.70 -15.61 19.68
C LYS A 34 -9.06 -16.69 20.57
N LEU A 35 -7.95 -17.27 20.10
CA LEU A 35 -7.11 -18.19 20.87
C LEU A 35 -6.41 -17.48 22.04
N ARG A 36 -6.05 -16.19 21.91
CA ARG A 36 -5.48 -15.38 23.00
C ARG A 36 -6.46 -15.19 24.15
N GLU A 37 -7.75 -15.06 23.85
CA GLU A 37 -8.82 -15.04 24.84
C GLU A 37 -9.01 -16.41 25.52
N ALA A 38 -8.78 -17.50 24.78
CA ALA A 38 -8.92 -18.87 25.30
C ALA A 38 -7.71 -19.35 26.14
N PHE A 39 -6.49 -18.91 25.83
CA PHE A 39 -5.23 -19.40 26.44
C PHE A 39 -4.76 -18.58 27.66
N GLY A 40 -5.66 -18.17 28.57
CA GLY A 40 -5.35 -17.30 29.72
C GLY A 40 -3.98 -17.46 30.43
N SER A 41 -3.46 -16.32 30.89
CA SER A 41 -2.47 -16.05 31.96
C SER A 41 -1.05 -16.66 31.95
N SER A 42 -0.55 -17.20 30.83
CA SER A 42 0.90 -17.44 30.68
C SER A 42 1.57 -16.45 29.71
N PRO A 43 2.04 -15.28 30.18
CA PRO A 43 2.52 -14.19 29.32
C PRO A 43 3.71 -14.58 28.43
N PHE A 44 4.57 -15.51 28.87
CA PHE A 44 5.70 -15.98 28.06
C PHE A 44 5.28 -16.87 26.89
N ILE A 45 4.32 -17.78 27.09
CA ILE A 45 3.85 -18.68 26.02
C ILE A 45 3.03 -17.87 25.00
N LEU A 46 2.20 -16.95 25.48
CA LEU A 46 1.38 -16.08 24.63
C LEU A 46 2.24 -15.18 23.74
N THR A 47 3.28 -14.54 24.29
CA THR A 47 4.16 -13.67 23.50
C THR A 47 4.95 -14.43 22.42
N LYS A 48 5.41 -15.65 22.71
CA LYS A 48 6.08 -16.51 21.71
C LYS A 48 5.11 -16.99 20.64
N PHE A 49 3.88 -17.35 21.03
CA PHE A 49 2.83 -17.77 20.11
C PHE A 49 2.39 -16.63 19.19
N ASP A 50 2.17 -15.43 19.73
CA ASP A 50 1.83 -14.24 18.93
C ASP A 50 2.94 -13.93 17.92
N LYS A 51 4.20 -13.96 18.36
CA LYS A 51 5.35 -13.78 17.46
C LYS A 51 5.41 -14.85 16.37
N PHE A 52 5.10 -16.10 16.70
CA PHE A 52 5.05 -17.18 15.72
C PHE A 52 3.91 -16.98 14.72
N MET A 53 2.69 -16.68 15.16
CA MET A 53 1.55 -16.43 14.29
C MET A 53 1.76 -15.22 13.37
N ASN A 54 2.37 -14.16 13.90
CA ASN A 54 2.73 -12.97 13.13
C ASN A 54 3.81 -13.28 12.09
N TRP A 55 4.80 -14.10 12.45
CA TRP A 55 5.79 -14.59 11.49
C TRP A 55 5.16 -15.45 10.38
N VAL A 56 4.21 -16.34 10.71
CA VAL A 56 3.48 -17.14 9.71
C VAL A 56 2.71 -16.24 8.74
N ARG A 57 2.00 -15.23 9.26
CA ARG A 57 1.26 -14.26 8.42
C ARG A 57 2.19 -13.43 7.53
N GLY A 58 3.30 -12.95 8.07
CA GLY A 58 4.28 -12.16 7.30
C GLY A 58 5.03 -12.99 6.24
N SER A 59 5.30 -14.26 6.52
CA SER A 59 6.04 -15.16 5.61
C SER A 59 5.18 -15.78 4.50
N SER A 60 3.85 -15.71 4.60
CA SER A 60 2.93 -16.28 3.61
C SER A 60 1.79 -15.30 3.32
N MET A 61 2.05 -14.36 2.41
CA MET A 61 1.07 -13.35 2.03
C MET A 61 0.52 -13.65 0.65
N PHE A 62 -0.76 -14.00 0.55
CA PHE A 62 -1.37 -14.17 -0.77
C PHE A 62 -1.92 -12.84 -1.28
N MET A 63 -1.30 -12.35 -2.35
CA MET A 63 -1.66 -11.07 -2.94
C MET A 63 -2.81 -11.23 -3.93
N LEU A 64 -3.76 -10.31 -3.88
CA LEU A 64 -4.87 -10.26 -4.82
C LEU A 64 -4.36 -9.75 -6.17
N GLN A 65 -4.64 -10.49 -7.23
CA GLN A 65 -4.39 -10.03 -8.59
C GLN A 65 -5.37 -8.89 -8.92
N PHE A 66 -4.92 -7.66 -8.73
CA PHE A 66 -5.73 -6.46 -8.96
C PHE A 66 -4.96 -5.51 -9.87
N GLY A 67 -5.56 -5.13 -11.00
CA GLY A 67 -4.93 -4.25 -11.99
C GLY A 67 -5.91 -3.18 -12.46
N ILE A 68 -5.53 -1.90 -12.33
CA ILE A 68 -6.39 -0.76 -12.64
C ILE A 68 -5.76 0.16 -13.68
N ALA A 69 -4.53 0.60 -13.45
CA ALA A 69 -3.84 1.56 -14.32
C ALA A 69 -2.37 1.17 -14.56
N CYS A 70 -1.54 2.13 -14.97
CA CYS A 70 -0.13 1.93 -15.36
C CYS A 70 0.73 1.23 -14.29
N CYS A 71 0.48 1.46 -13.00
CA CYS A 71 1.19 0.79 -11.90
C CYS A 71 1.00 -0.74 -11.93
N SER A 72 -0.04 -1.25 -12.60
CA SER A 72 -0.30 -2.69 -12.73
C SER A 72 0.74 -3.38 -13.59
N ILE A 73 1.30 -2.69 -14.59
CA ILE A 73 2.38 -3.22 -15.44
C ILE A 73 3.64 -3.36 -14.60
N GLU A 74 3.93 -2.36 -13.77
CA GLU A 74 5.10 -2.39 -12.89
C GLU A 74 4.94 -3.42 -11.77
N MET A 75 3.70 -3.64 -11.30
CA MET A 75 3.36 -4.76 -10.44
C MET A 75 3.64 -6.10 -11.14
N MET A 76 3.28 -6.27 -12.42
CA MET A 76 3.65 -7.49 -13.17
C MET A 76 5.18 -7.68 -13.27
N HIS A 77 5.95 -6.59 -13.41
CA HIS A 77 7.41 -6.66 -13.38
C HIS A 77 7.99 -7.11 -12.03
N THR A 78 7.29 -6.89 -10.91
CA THR A 78 7.71 -7.44 -9.61
C THR A 78 7.55 -8.95 -9.52
N TYR A 79 6.55 -9.52 -10.20
CA TYR A 79 6.37 -10.98 -10.31
C TYR A 79 7.25 -11.61 -11.39
N ALA A 80 7.86 -10.81 -12.27
CA ALA A 80 8.75 -11.31 -13.29
C ALA A 80 10.09 -11.81 -12.69
N VAL A 81 10.79 -12.63 -13.47
CA VAL A 81 12.03 -13.35 -13.08
C VAL A 81 13.12 -12.49 -12.47
N LYS A 82 13.19 -11.19 -12.80
CA LYS A 82 14.22 -10.29 -12.28
C LYS A 82 14.04 -10.01 -10.78
N HIS A 83 12.80 -9.78 -10.35
CA HIS A 83 12.51 -9.38 -8.97
C HIS A 83 11.99 -10.54 -8.14
N ASP A 84 11.24 -11.45 -8.78
CA ASP A 84 10.69 -12.68 -8.23
C ASP A 84 10.14 -12.48 -6.81
N LEU A 85 8.93 -11.95 -6.73
CA LEU A 85 8.26 -11.75 -5.45
C LEU A 85 7.90 -13.08 -4.74
N ASP A 86 7.93 -14.22 -5.45
CA ASP A 86 7.64 -15.54 -4.88
C ASP A 86 8.70 -15.99 -3.88
N ARG A 87 9.95 -15.61 -4.10
CA ARG A 87 11.05 -15.80 -3.14
C ARG A 87 10.72 -15.27 -1.75
N PHE A 88 9.93 -14.20 -1.65
CA PHE A 88 9.59 -13.57 -0.38
C PHE A 88 8.30 -14.15 0.24
N GLY A 89 7.72 -15.20 -0.33
CA GLY A 89 6.45 -15.77 0.14
C GLY A 89 5.23 -14.91 -0.19
N ALA A 90 5.37 -13.98 -1.14
CA ALA A 90 4.33 -13.05 -1.58
C ALA A 90 4.03 -13.13 -3.10
N GLY A 91 4.52 -14.16 -3.79
CA GLY A 91 4.49 -14.25 -5.26
C GLY A 91 3.35 -15.03 -5.88
N VAL A 92 2.39 -15.55 -5.10
CA VAL A 92 1.23 -16.28 -5.63
C VAL A 92 0.04 -15.33 -5.76
N PRO A 93 -0.14 -14.66 -6.92
CA PRO A 93 -1.31 -13.82 -7.14
C PRO A 93 -2.57 -14.68 -7.19
N ARG A 94 -3.48 -14.47 -6.24
CA ARG A 94 -4.80 -15.10 -6.21
C ARG A 94 -5.79 -14.25 -6.99
N ALA A 95 -6.51 -14.86 -7.91
CA ALA A 95 -7.59 -14.18 -8.65
C ALA A 95 -8.85 -13.97 -7.80
N SER A 96 -9.04 -14.80 -6.77
CA SER A 96 -10.20 -14.74 -5.88
C SER A 96 -9.89 -13.91 -4.63
N PRO A 97 -10.69 -12.87 -4.32
CA PRO A 97 -10.51 -12.11 -3.08
C PRO A 97 -10.77 -12.93 -1.82
N ARG A 98 -11.51 -14.03 -1.92
CA ARG A 98 -11.84 -14.89 -0.76
C ARG A 98 -10.65 -15.71 -0.26
N GLN A 99 -9.55 -15.74 -1.02
CA GLN A 99 -8.33 -16.49 -0.70
C GLN A 99 -7.11 -15.56 -0.57
N ALA A 100 -7.30 -14.25 -0.75
CA ALA A 100 -6.21 -13.28 -0.71
C ALA A 100 -6.20 -12.58 0.64
N ASP A 101 -4.99 -12.33 1.15
CA ASP A 101 -4.75 -11.65 2.41
C ASP A 101 -4.36 -10.18 2.16
N VAL A 102 -3.64 -9.92 1.07
CA VAL A 102 -3.15 -8.57 0.73
C VAL A 102 -3.79 -8.10 -0.56
N ILE A 103 -4.38 -6.90 -0.57
CA ILE A 103 -4.80 -6.20 -1.79
C ILE A 103 -3.81 -5.10 -2.11
N ILE A 104 -3.16 -5.20 -3.27
CA ILE A 104 -2.41 -4.08 -3.85
C ILE A 104 -3.40 -3.26 -4.68
N VAL A 105 -3.38 -1.95 -4.52
CA VAL A 105 -4.14 -1.01 -5.36
C VAL A 105 -3.16 -0.28 -6.29
N PRO A 106 -2.95 -0.78 -7.52
CA PRO A 106 -1.98 -0.21 -8.44
C PRO A 106 -2.62 0.83 -9.38
N GLY A 107 -2.72 2.06 -8.89
CA GLY A 107 -2.99 3.24 -9.69
C GLY A 107 -4.32 3.94 -9.43
N THR A 108 -4.85 4.62 -10.45
CA THR A 108 -5.92 5.61 -10.32
C THR A 108 -7.27 4.99 -10.00
N ILE A 109 -7.92 5.50 -8.95
CA ILE A 109 -9.27 5.08 -8.56
C ILE A 109 -10.26 6.08 -9.14
N VAL A 110 -11.15 5.60 -10.00
CA VAL A 110 -12.27 6.40 -10.51
C VAL A 110 -13.50 6.27 -9.62
N SER A 111 -14.30 7.32 -9.49
CA SER A 111 -15.49 7.36 -8.61
C SER A 111 -16.49 6.22 -8.93
N LYS A 112 -16.57 5.82 -10.20
CA LYS A 112 -17.42 4.69 -10.65
C LYS A 112 -16.88 3.32 -10.20
N PHE A 113 -15.57 3.20 -10.00
CA PHE A 113 -14.91 1.96 -9.61
C PHE A 113 -14.80 1.81 -8.09
N ALA A 114 -14.70 2.92 -7.35
CA ALA A 114 -14.64 2.96 -5.89
C ALA A 114 -15.60 1.98 -5.17
N PRO A 115 -16.92 1.96 -5.43
CA PRO A 115 -17.83 1.04 -4.73
C PRO A 115 -17.58 -0.44 -5.07
N ARG A 116 -17.00 -0.75 -6.25
CA ARG A 116 -16.66 -2.13 -6.64
C ARG A 116 -15.39 -2.59 -5.94
N MET A 117 -14.40 -1.71 -5.85
CA MET A 117 -13.19 -1.96 -5.08
C MET A 117 -13.50 -2.23 -3.61
N LYS A 118 -14.38 -1.43 -3.00
CA LYS A 118 -14.85 -1.63 -1.63
C LYS A 118 -15.50 -3.01 -1.45
N ARG A 119 -16.41 -3.40 -2.35
CA ARG A 119 -17.03 -4.74 -2.32
C ARG A 119 -16.00 -5.88 -2.38
N VAL A 120 -14.93 -5.72 -3.17
CA VAL A 120 -13.86 -6.73 -3.25
C VAL A 120 -13.12 -6.82 -1.91
N TYR A 121 -12.78 -5.68 -1.32
CA TYR A 121 -12.13 -5.62 0.00
C TYR A 121 -13.01 -6.20 1.13
N ASP A 122 -14.32 -5.98 1.09
CA ASP A 122 -15.24 -6.51 2.08
C ASP A 122 -15.42 -8.03 1.96
N GLN A 123 -15.14 -8.61 0.79
CA GLN A 123 -15.17 -10.05 0.56
C GLN A 123 -13.89 -10.79 0.97
N MET A 124 -12.83 -10.05 1.30
CA MET A 124 -11.58 -10.63 1.79
C MET A 124 -11.71 -11.10 3.24
N PRO A 125 -11.16 -12.28 3.59
CA PRO A 125 -11.13 -12.77 4.96
C PRO A 125 -10.25 -11.90 5.86
N GLU A 126 -10.52 -11.90 7.17
CA GLU A 126 -9.61 -11.33 8.16
C GLU A 126 -8.54 -12.37 8.54
N PRO A 127 -7.25 -11.99 8.70
CA PRO A 127 -6.68 -10.64 8.64
C PRO A 127 -6.32 -10.21 7.20
N LYS A 128 -6.75 -9.00 6.80
CA LYS A 128 -6.44 -8.42 5.49
C LYS A 128 -5.58 -7.16 5.55
N PHE A 129 -4.76 -6.95 4.52
CA PHE A 129 -3.85 -5.83 4.40
C PHE A 129 -3.98 -5.11 3.06
N VAL A 130 -3.68 -3.82 3.03
CA VAL A 130 -3.82 -2.98 1.85
C VAL A 130 -2.52 -2.23 1.55
N ILE A 131 -2.00 -2.41 0.33
CA ILE A 131 -0.86 -1.65 -0.18
C ILE A 131 -1.35 -0.67 -1.24
N GLY A 132 -1.19 0.64 -0.99
CA GLY A 132 -1.42 1.69 -1.97
C GLY A 132 -0.20 1.89 -2.85
N MET A 133 -0.28 1.55 -4.14
CA MET A 133 0.85 1.61 -5.06
C MET A 133 0.70 2.78 -6.04
N GLY A 134 1.57 3.78 -5.86
CA GLY A 134 1.71 4.93 -6.74
C GLY A 134 0.96 6.17 -6.28
N SER A 135 1.36 7.33 -6.82
CA SER A 135 0.84 8.65 -6.45
C SER A 135 -0.67 8.78 -6.67
N CYS A 136 -1.21 8.12 -7.71
CA CYS A 136 -2.63 8.12 -7.99
C CYS A 136 -3.47 7.53 -6.85
N THR A 137 -2.91 6.55 -6.13
CA THR A 137 -3.58 5.85 -5.03
C THR A 137 -3.44 6.62 -3.71
N ILE A 138 -2.37 7.40 -3.56
CA ILE A 138 -2.08 8.18 -2.36
C ILE A 138 -2.83 9.52 -2.35
N SER A 139 -2.75 10.28 -3.45
CA SER A 139 -3.25 11.66 -3.53
C SER A 139 -4.10 11.97 -4.76
N GLY A 140 -4.46 10.96 -5.56
CA GLY A 140 -5.06 11.14 -6.89
C GLY A 140 -4.02 11.43 -7.98
N GLY A 141 -2.78 11.77 -7.58
CA GLY A 141 -1.63 11.93 -8.46
C GLY A 141 -1.85 13.01 -9.52
N PRO A 142 -1.38 12.82 -10.76
CA PRO A 142 -1.54 13.82 -11.82
C PRO A 142 -3.01 14.08 -12.22
N PHE A 143 -3.94 13.23 -11.77
CA PHE A 143 -5.37 13.34 -12.09
C PHE A 143 -6.20 13.89 -10.93
N GLN A 144 -5.56 14.48 -9.91
CA GLN A 144 -6.23 15.00 -8.71
C GLN A 144 -7.30 16.08 -9.01
N GLU A 145 -7.11 16.86 -10.07
CA GLU A 145 -8.07 17.89 -10.53
C GLU A 145 -9.23 17.30 -11.35
N GLY A 146 -9.18 16.00 -11.69
CA GLY A 146 -10.22 15.32 -12.45
C GLY A 146 -11.49 15.10 -11.63
N TYR A 147 -12.65 15.43 -12.20
CA TYR A 147 -13.96 15.28 -11.56
C TYR A 147 -14.33 13.82 -11.21
N ASN A 148 -13.72 12.86 -11.91
CA ASN A 148 -14.04 11.44 -11.83
C ASN A 148 -13.02 10.63 -11.02
N VAL A 149 -12.02 11.28 -10.41
CA VAL A 149 -10.94 10.62 -9.68
C VAL A 149 -11.14 10.81 -8.18
N VAL A 150 -10.96 9.73 -7.43
CA VAL A 150 -10.92 9.75 -5.97
C VAL A 150 -9.53 10.20 -5.54
N LYS A 151 -9.44 11.18 -4.64
CA LYS A 151 -8.17 11.82 -4.26
C LYS A 151 -7.31 10.97 -3.34
N GLY A 152 -7.79 9.81 -2.89
CA GLY A 152 -6.99 8.84 -2.17
C GLY A 152 -7.73 7.54 -2.00
N ALA A 153 -7.02 6.42 -2.02
CA ALA A 153 -7.61 5.12 -1.74
C ALA A 153 -8.18 5.03 -0.32
N GLU A 154 -7.61 5.81 0.60
CA GLU A 154 -8.04 5.92 1.99
C GLU A 154 -9.49 6.40 2.15
N GLU A 155 -10.04 7.14 1.17
CA GLU A 155 -11.45 7.54 1.19
C GLU A 155 -12.40 6.33 1.00
N VAL A 156 -11.90 5.21 0.48
CA VAL A 156 -12.69 4.02 0.11
C VAL A 156 -12.34 2.80 0.93
N ILE A 157 -11.04 2.52 1.12
CA ILE A 157 -10.53 1.40 1.90
C ILE A 157 -9.35 1.85 2.75
N PRO A 158 -9.18 1.31 3.96
CA PRO A 158 -8.09 1.74 4.83
C PRO A 158 -6.76 1.15 4.33
N VAL A 159 -5.79 2.02 4.03
CA VAL A 159 -4.47 1.64 3.49
C VAL A 159 -3.47 1.40 4.62
N ASP A 160 -2.65 0.35 4.54
CA ASP A 160 -1.62 0.05 5.55
C ASP A 160 -0.23 0.56 5.12
N ILE A 161 0.11 0.41 3.85
CA ILE A 161 1.39 0.87 3.29
C ILE A 161 1.18 1.67 2.02
N HIS A 162 1.83 2.83 1.95
CA HIS A 162 1.90 3.65 0.75
C HIS A 162 3.27 3.50 0.08
N VAL A 163 3.29 3.10 -1.20
CA VAL A 163 4.50 3.02 -2.03
C VAL A 163 4.48 4.19 -3.01
N PRO A 164 5.30 5.24 -2.80
CA PRO A 164 5.31 6.42 -3.67
C PRO A 164 5.97 6.13 -5.02
N GLY A 165 5.41 6.71 -6.09
CA GLY A 165 5.96 6.66 -7.46
C GLY A 165 4.89 6.83 -8.54
N CYS A 166 5.27 7.04 -9.81
CA CYS A 166 4.33 7.23 -10.92
C CYS A 166 4.84 6.73 -12.29
N PRO A 167 4.93 5.40 -12.52
CA PRO A 167 4.74 4.31 -11.55
C PRO A 167 5.99 4.12 -10.65
N PRO A 168 5.84 3.55 -9.44
CA PRO A 168 6.99 3.21 -8.60
C PRO A 168 7.80 2.08 -9.24
N ARG A 169 9.14 2.17 -9.20
CA ARG A 169 10.02 1.09 -9.69
C ARG A 169 9.66 -0.25 -9.04
N PRO A 170 9.91 -1.41 -9.70
CA PRO A 170 9.54 -2.70 -9.15
C PRO A 170 10.30 -2.97 -7.85
N GLU A 171 11.55 -2.50 -7.73
CA GLU A 171 12.33 -2.62 -6.49
C GLU A 171 11.64 -1.88 -5.32
N ALA A 172 11.03 -0.72 -5.56
CA ALA A 172 10.31 0.04 -4.53
C ALA A 172 9.05 -0.69 -4.05
N LEU A 173 8.35 -1.39 -4.94
CA LEU A 173 7.22 -2.23 -4.53
C LEU A 173 7.68 -3.47 -3.75
N VAL A 174 8.76 -4.13 -4.16
CA VAL A 174 9.36 -5.25 -3.40
C VAL A 174 9.73 -4.77 -1.99
N TYR A 175 10.33 -3.59 -1.87
CA TYR A 175 10.64 -3.00 -0.58
C TYR A 175 9.39 -2.70 0.25
N GLY A 176 8.33 -2.16 -0.36
CA GLY A 176 7.04 -1.97 0.31
C GLY A 176 6.42 -3.26 0.84
N VAL A 177 6.53 -4.36 0.09
CA VAL A 177 6.09 -5.68 0.53
C VAL A 177 6.94 -6.18 1.69
N ALA A 178 8.27 -6.08 1.60
CA ALA A 178 9.17 -6.46 2.70
C ALA A 178 8.90 -5.65 3.97
N LYS A 179 8.61 -4.35 3.84
CA LYS A 179 8.22 -3.49 4.95
C LYS A 179 6.89 -3.92 5.55
N LEU A 180 5.93 -4.36 4.74
CA LEU A 180 4.68 -4.94 5.25
C LEU A 180 4.94 -6.18 6.10
N GLN A 181 5.82 -7.08 5.63
CA GLN A 181 6.19 -8.30 6.36
C GLN A 181 6.82 -8.00 7.71
N GLU A 182 7.75 -7.03 7.77
CA GLU A 182 8.38 -6.59 9.01
C GLU A 182 7.35 -6.10 10.02
N ARG A 183 6.38 -5.31 9.56
CA ARG A 183 5.36 -4.72 10.43
C ARG A 183 4.35 -5.73 10.92
N ILE A 184 3.94 -6.66 10.06
CA ILE A 184 3.12 -7.81 10.46
C ILE A 184 3.86 -8.64 11.51
N ALA A 185 5.16 -8.90 11.32
CA ALA A 185 5.98 -9.64 12.28
C ALA A 185 6.09 -8.93 13.65
N ASN A 186 6.15 -7.60 13.64
CA ASN A 186 6.19 -6.77 14.85
C ASN A 186 4.79 -6.55 15.49
N GLY A 187 3.70 -6.87 14.78
CA GLY A 187 2.33 -6.61 15.23
C GLY A 187 1.93 -5.14 15.16
N GLU A 188 2.57 -4.36 14.28
CA GLU A 188 2.27 -2.93 14.09
C GLU A 188 1.17 -2.74 13.04
N SER A 189 0.23 -1.83 13.32
CA SER A 189 -0.95 -1.59 12.48
C SER A 189 -1.06 -0.17 11.89
N SER A 190 -0.24 0.78 12.32
CA SER A 190 -0.33 2.18 11.87
C SER A 190 -0.07 2.31 10.36
N PRO A 191 -0.67 3.22 9.59
CA PRO A 191 -0.30 3.39 8.19
C PRO A 191 1.13 3.94 8.06
N VAL A 192 1.93 3.39 7.13
CA VAL A 192 3.31 3.85 6.87
C VAL A 192 3.50 4.17 5.40
N THR A 193 4.13 5.31 5.11
CA THR A 193 4.63 5.61 3.77
C THR A 193 6.05 5.12 3.64
N VAL A 194 6.28 4.25 2.66
CA VAL A 194 7.61 3.73 2.33
C VAL A 194 8.42 4.90 1.77
N LYS A 195 9.55 5.19 2.42
CA LYS A 195 10.50 6.16 1.87
C LYS A 195 11.16 5.54 0.62
N PRO A 196 11.30 6.29 -0.49
CA PRO A 196 12.13 5.86 -1.61
C PRO A 196 13.53 5.48 -1.11
N TYR A 197 14.11 4.38 -1.61
CA TYR A 197 15.43 3.89 -1.18
C TYR A 197 16.52 4.97 -1.29
N GLU A 198 16.45 5.80 -2.33
CA GLU A 198 17.35 6.94 -2.55
C GLU A 198 17.32 7.93 -1.37
N LEU A 199 16.15 8.11 -0.74
CA LEU A 199 15.96 9.00 0.41
C LEU A 199 16.24 8.34 1.75
N GLU A 200 16.46 7.02 1.82
CA GLU A 200 16.92 6.37 3.06
C GLU A 200 18.38 6.67 3.34
N GLN A 201 19.21 6.76 2.29
CA GLN A 201 20.62 7.18 2.42
C GLN A 201 20.74 8.61 2.95
N PHE A 202 19.77 9.47 2.65
CA PHE A 202 19.71 10.85 3.12
C PHE A 202 18.71 11.05 4.26
N GLY A 203 18.22 9.97 4.88
CA GLY A 203 17.12 10.01 5.84
C GLY A 203 17.40 10.77 7.13
N ASP A 204 18.68 10.98 7.45
CA ASP A 204 19.18 11.69 8.62
C ASP A 204 19.46 13.18 8.35
N LEU A 205 19.33 13.63 7.10
CA LEU A 205 19.63 14.99 6.68
C LEU A 205 18.34 15.82 6.61
N ASP A 206 18.47 17.11 6.92
CA ASP A 206 17.39 18.05 6.71
C ASP A 206 17.15 18.26 5.21
N ARG A 207 15.88 18.46 4.82
CA ARG A 207 15.44 18.49 3.41
C ARG A 207 16.29 19.41 2.53
N ASP A 208 16.75 20.52 3.06
CA ASP A 208 17.53 21.52 2.32
C ASP A 208 18.96 20.99 2.02
N GLU A 209 19.58 20.27 2.97
CA GLU A 209 20.89 19.64 2.78
C GLU A 209 20.84 18.48 1.78
N ILE A 210 19.74 17.73 1.77
CA ILE A 210 19.50 16.66 0.78
C ILE A 210 19.46 17.23 -0.64
N VAL A 211 18.70 18.33 -0.81
CA VAL A 211 18.55 18.98 -2.11
C VAL A 211 19.89 19.53 -2.59
N ASP A 212 20.68 20.13 -1.70
CA ASP A 212 22.00 20.67 -2.04
C ASP A 212 23.01 19.57 -2.42
N GLN A 213 23.00 18.42 -1.74
CA GLN A 213 23.87 17.29 -2.09
C GLN A 213 23.46 16.63 -3.40
N LEU A 214 22.18 16.39 -3.61
CA LEU A 214 21.68 15.82 -4.87
C LEU A 214 21.92 16.78 -6.04
N ALA A 215 21.80 18.09 -5.82
CA ALA A 215 22.12 19.10 -6.83
C ALA A 215 23.61 19.11 -7.21
N GLN A 216 24.51 18.77 -6.29
CA GLN A 216 25.94 18.65 -6.58
C GLN A 216 26.31 17.37 -7.35
N GLU A 217 25.54 16.29 -7.16
CA GLU A 217 25.71 15.05 -7.93
C GLU A 217 25.11 15.12 -9.33
N ILE A 218 24.22 16.09 -9.57
CA ILE A 218 23.63 16.36 -10.87
C ILE A 218 24.67 17.06 -11.75
N ASP A 219 25.30 16.28 -12.65
CA ASP A 219 26.11 16.83 -13.73
C ASP A 219 25.19 17.52 -14.76
N GLU A 220 25.14 18.85 -14.72
CA GLU A 220 24.34 19.67 -15.63
C GLU A 220 24.71 19.40 -17.11
N GLU A 221 25.95 18.98 -17.39
CA GLU A 221 26.40 18.66 -18.76
C GLU A 221 25.77 17.34 -19.28
N ASP A 222 25.59 16.32 -18.44
CA ASP A 222 24.91 15.06 -18.83
C ASP A 222 23.39 15.23 -18.95
N LEU A 223 22.81 16.15 -18.16
CA LEU A 223 21.38 16.47 -18.20
C LEU A 223 20.97 17.25 -19.45
N VAL A 224 21.80 18.21 -19.89
CA VAL A 224 21.58 18.95 -21.14
C VAL A 224 21.70 18.04 -22.37
N MET A 225 22.55 17.01 -22.30
CA MET A 225 22.77 16.07 -23.41
C MET A 225 21.63 15.05 -23.62
N ARG A 226 20.68 14.90 -22.68
CA ARG A 226 19.54 13.96 -22.84
C ARG A 226 18.33 14.55 -23.54
N TYR A 227 18.11 15.86 -23.52
CA TYR A 227 16.98 16.49 -24.20
C TYR A 227 17.28 17.96 -24.56
N ASN A 228 17.92 18.17 -25.70
CA ASN A 228 18.03 19.49 -26.30
C ASN A 228 16.75 19.78 -27.11
N TRP A 229 15.75 20.41 -26.47
CA TRP A 229 14.48 20.80 -27.10
C TRP A 229 14.63 21.79 -28.25
N ALA A 230 15.77 22.48 -28.35
CA ALA A 230 15.99 23.46 -29.41
C ALA A 230 16.23 22.79 -30.78
N ASP A 231 16.67 21.53 -30.80
CA ASP A 231 17.10 20.82 -32.02
C ASP A 231 16.26 19.56 -32.32
N SER A 232 15.11 19.37 -31.66
CA SER A 232 14.16 18.31 -32.04
C SER A 232 13.44 18.71 -33.34
N PRO A 233 13.49 17.87 -34.40
CA PRO A 233 12.80 18.15 -35.67
C PRO A 233 11.27 18.18 -35.53
#